data_AF-A0A031IBZ2-F1
#
_entry.id   AF-A0A031IBZ2-F1
#
_cell.length_a   1.000
_cell.length_b   1.000
_cell.length_c   1.000
_cell.angle_alpha   90.00
_cell.angle_beta   90.00
_cell.angle_gamma   90.00
#
_symmetry.space_group_name_H-M   'P 1'
#
loop_
_entity.id
_entity.type
_entity.pdbx_description
1 polymer ?
#
loop_
_entity_poly.entity_id
_entity_poly.type
_entity_poly.pdbx_seq_one_letter_code
_entity_poly.pdbx_strand_id
1 'polypeptide(L)'
;MTNREQALQQLAEELLQVNEVLTPEEALTWVEVLWEDFEATLARAGEKYQGEAVAVHFVEQQIKQHGAMLHRFNTTNEKFKHLMTGRNVE
;
A
#
# COMPACT_ATOMS: atom_id res chain seq x y z
N MET A 1 11.80 -13.19 9.15
CA MET A 1 11.09 -11.91 9.21
C MET A 1 12.09 -10.80 9.05
N THR A 2 12.07 -10.16 7.89
CA THR A 2 12.82 -8.93 7.59
C THR A 2 12.11 -7.71 8.17
N ASN A 3 12.84 -6.60 8.31
CA ASN A 3 12.30 -5.34 8.80
C ASN A 3 11.11 -4.84 7.94
N ARG A 4 11.21 -5.05 6.62
CA ARG A 4 10.14 -4.78 5.64
C ARG A 4 8.88 -5.58 5.89
N GLU A 5 8.97 -6.90 6.02
CA GLU A 5 7.78 -7.76 6.22
C GLU A 5 7.00 -7.36 7.48
N GLN A 6 7.70 -7.01 8.56
CA GLN A 6 7.07 -6.54 9.79
C GLN A 6 6.36 -5.19 9.59
N ALA A 7 7.01 -4.25 8.88
CA ALA A 7 6.40 -2.96 8.56
C ALA A 7 5.16 -3.12 7.68
N LEU A 8 5.22 -4.00 6.67
CA LEU A 8 4.08 -4.28 5.79
C LEU A 8 2.88 -4.82 6.58
N GLN A 9 3.13 -5.74 7.52
CA GLN A 9 2.09 -6.29 8.39
C GLN A 9 1.45 -5.21 9.26
N GLN A 10 2.26 -4.38 9.93
CA GLN A 10 1.77 -3.29 10.78
C GLN A 10 0.92 -2.29 10.01
N LEU A 11 1.40 -1.86 8.84
CA LEU A 11 0.67 -0.94 7.97
C LEU A 11 -0.62 -1.57 7.44
N ALA A 12 -0.63 -2.87 7.16
CA ALA A 12 -1.84 -3.57 6.73
C ALA A 12 -2.87 -3.63 7.86
N GLU A 13 -2.43 -3.87 9.10
CA GLU A 13 -3.30 -3.81 10.28
C GLU A 13 -3.90 -2.41 10.44
N GLU A 14 -3.10 -1.34 10.31
CA GLU A 14 -3.58 0.04 10.33
C GLU A 14 -4.60 0.33 9.23
N LEU A 15 -4.36 -0.18 8.02
CA LEU A 15 -5.28 -0.02 6.90
C LEU A 15 -6.62 -0.71 7.16
N LEU A 16 -6.62 -1.90 7.76
CA LEU A 16 -7.85 -2.60 8.15
C LEU A 16 -8.63 -1.84 9.23
N GLN A 17 -7.95 -1.12 10.14
CA GLN A 17 -8.64 -0.30 11.15
C GLN A 17 -9.43 0.85 10.52
N VAL A 18 -9.01 1.35 9.36
CA VAL A 18 -9.65 2.50 8.68
C VAL A 18 -10.51 2.10 7.48
N ASN A 19 -10.44 0.84 7.04
CA ASN A 19 -11.15 0.35 5.86
C ASN A 19 -11.72 -1.05 6.12
N GLU A 20 -13.01 -1.08 6.45
CA GLU A 20 -13.77 -2.29 6.75
C GLU A 20 -14.13 -3.13 5.50
N VAL A 21 -13.83 -2.63 4.29
CA VAL A 21 -14.16 -3.30 3.02
C VAL A 21 -13.03 -4.21 2.56
N LEU A 22 -11.78 -3.90 2.91
CA LEU A 22 -10.63 -4.68 2.48
C LEU A 22 -10.51 -5.96 3.31
N THR A 23 -10.22 -7.07 2.62
CA THR A 23 -9.72 -8.27 3.29
C THR A 23 -8.28 -8.05 3.77
N PRO A 24 -7.78 -8.84 4.74
CA PRO A 24 -6.38 -8.75 5.19
C PRO A 24 -5.36 -8.92 4.05
N GLU A 25 -5.66 -9.80 3.10
CA GLU A 25 -4.81 -10.03 1.91
C GLU A 25 -4.80 -8.81 0.98
N GLU A 26 -5.96 -8.18 0.75
CA GLU A 26 -6.04 -6.94 -0.02
C GLU A 26 -5.34 -5.77 0.70
N ALA A 27 -5.45 -5.67 2.03
CA ALA A 27 -4.79 -4.63 2.79
C ALA A 27 -3.27 -4.74 2.67
N LEU A 28 -2.71 -5.95 2.83
CA LEU A 28 -1.28 -6.20 2.64
C LEU A 28 -0.84 -5.84 1.22
N THR A 29 -1.61 -6.28 0.22
CA THR A 29 -1.38 -5.94 -1.19
C THR A 29 -1.31 -4.42 -1.40
N TRP A 30 -2.26 -3.66 -0.86
CA TRP A 30 -2.29 -2.21 -1.03
C TRP A 30 -1.07 -1.54 -0.42
N VAL A 31 -0.63 -2.00 0.75
CA VAL A 31 0.58 -1.50 1.41
C VAL A 31 1.81 -1.79 0.56
N GLU A 32 1.93 -3.00 -0.01
CA GLU A 32 3.02 -3.35 -0.93
C GLU A 32 3.02 -2.47 -2.18
N VAL A 33 1.85 -2.24 -2.79
CA VAL A 33 1.68 -1.35 -3.95
C VAL A 33 2.17 0.06 -3.65
N LEU A 34 1.73 0.64 -2.53
CA LEU A 34 2.09 2.01 -2.14
C LEU A 34 3.60 2.12 -1.88
N TRP A 35 4.18 1.09 -1.27
CA TRP A 35 5.62 1.04 -1.01
C TRP A 35 6.42 0.95 -2.31
N GLU A 36 6.07 0.04 -3.23
CA GLU A 36 6.76 -0.09 -4.51
C GLU A 36 6.61 1.16 -5.38
N ASP A 37 5.45 1.82 -5.35
CA ASP A 37 5.22 3.08 -6.08
C ASP A 37 6.11 4.21 -5.55
N PHE A 38 6.30 4.28 -4.23
CA PHE A 38 7.26 5.17 -3.60
C PHE A 38 8.71 4.86 -4.01
N GLU A 39 9.14 3.60 -3.94
CA GLU A 39 10.49 3.17 -4.36
C GLU A 39 10.74 3.52 -5.84
N ALA A 40 9.76 3.28 -6.71
CA ALA A 40 9.82 3.62 -8.13
C ALA A 40 9.89 5.14 -8.37
N THR A 41 9.17 5.94 -7.58
CA THR A 41 9.16 7.40 -7.65
C THR A 41 10.52 7.99 -7.26
N LEU A 42 11.12 7.51 -6.16
CA LEU A 42 12.47 7.92 -5.75
C LEU A 42 13.53 7.56 -6.81
N ALA A 43 13.46 6.34 -7.34
CA ALA A 43 14.38 5.89 -8.38
C ALA A 43 14.31 6.77 -9.64
N ARG A 44 13.10 7.20 -10.04
CA ARG A 44 12.90 8.15 -11.16
C ARG A 44 13.41 9.56 -10.86
N ALA A 45 13.28 10.03 -9.62
CA ALA A 45 13.77 11.34 -9.21
C ALA A 45 15.31 11.41 -9.11
N GLY A 46 16.01 10.28 -9.24
CA GLY A 46 17.46 10.19 -9.05
C GLY A 46 17.88 10.42 -7.59
N GLU A 47 16.93 10.37 -6.67
CA GLU A 47 17.17 10.57 -5.25
C GLU A 47 17.69 9.27 -4.62
N LYS A 48 18.65 9.38 -3.71
CA LYS A 48 19.11 8.20 -2.95
C LYS A 48 17.97 7.75 -2.05
N TYR A 49 17.57 6.49 -2.17
CA TYR A 49 16.67 5.86 -1.23
C TYR A 49 17.16 6.09 0.21
N GLN A 50 16.40 6.87 0.98
CA GLN A 50 16.79 7.30 2.32
C GLN A 50 16.50 6.24 3.40
N GLY A 51 16.10 5.04 3.00
CA GLY A 51 15.86 3.89 3.86
C GLY A 51 14.37 3.58 4.07
N GLU A 52 14.11 2.42 4.67
CA GLU A 52 12.77 1.87 4.87
C GLU A 52 11.88 2.79 5.72
N ALA A 53 12.45 3.56 6.66
CA ALA A 53 11.68 4.47 7.51
C ALA A 53 10.92 5.55 6.74
N VAL A 54 11.47 6.03 5.61
CA VAL A 54 10.78 7.05 4.79
C VAL A 54 9.63 6.42 4.00
N ALA A 55 9.82 5.19 3.52
CA ALA A 55 8.76 4.44 2.85
C ALA A 55 7.63 4.09 3.82
N VAL A 56 7.92 3.65 5.04
CA VAL A 56 6.91 3.46 6.10
C VAL A 56 6.10 4.73 6.28
N HIS A 57 6.78 5.86 6.52
CA HIS A 57 6.10 7.12 6.78
C HIS A 57 5.23 7.57 5.61
N PHE A 58 5.71 7.40 4.38
CA PHE A 58 4.93 7.69 3.19
C PHE A 58 3.64 6.85 3.15
N VAL A 59 3.75 5.54 3.37
CA VAL A 59 2.60 4.63 3.33
C VAL A 59 1.62 4.92 4.47
N GLU A 60 2.09 5.21 5.69
CA GLU A 60 1.23 5.66 6.81
C GLU A 60 0.41 6.90 6.43
N GLN A 61 1.01 7.88 5.74
CA GLN A 61 0.29 9.08 5.30
C GLN A 61 -0.76 8.73 4.24
N GLN A 62 -0.44 7.84 3.30
CA GLN A 62 -1.41 7.39 2.29
C GLN A 62 -2.59 6.66 2.93
N ILE A 63 -2.35 5.81 3.93
CA ILE A 63 -3.41 5.13 4.69
C ILE A 63 -4.26 6.15 5.44
N LYS A 64 -3.66 7.14 6.13
CA LYS A 64 -4.41 8.18 6.84
C LYS A 64 -5.28 9.04 5.93
N GLN A 65 -4.78 9.38 4.74
CA GLN A 65 -5.47 10.28 3.80
C GLN A 65 -6.51 9.57 2.93
N HIS A 66 -6.19 8.34 2.49
CA HIS A 66 -6.95 7.64 1.45
C HIS A 66 -7.39 6.23 1.85
N GLY A 67 -6.90 5.69 2.97
CA GLY A 67 -7.10 4.32 3.42
C GLY A 67 -8.56 3.87 3.38
N ALA A 68 -9.48 4.67 3.92
CA ALA A 68 -10.91 4.39 3.97
C ALA A 68 -11.57 4.22 2.58
N MET A 69 -10.96 4.76 1.53
CA MET A 69 -11.49 4.68 0.16
C MET A 69 -10.58 3.90 -0.80
N LEU A 70 -9.47 3.31 -0.32
CA LEU A 70 -8.55 2.54 -1.17
C LEU A 70 -9.28 1.45 -1.96
N HIS A 71 -10.36 0.87 -1.41
CA HIS A 71 -11.17 -0.11 -2.11
C HIS A 71 -11.85 0.40 -3.41
N ARG A 72 -11.89 1.72 -3.63
CA ARG A 72 -12.48 2.36 -4.83
C ARG A 72 -11.45 2.73 -5.88
N PHE A 73 -10.16 2.69 -5.54
CA PHE A 73 -9.11 3.08 -6.47
C PHE A 73 -8.71 1.90 -7.33
N ASN A 74 -8.42 2.20 -8.60
CA ASN A 74 -7.74 1.27 -9.48
C ASN A 74 -6.25 1.60 -9.47
N THR A 75 -5.41 0.59 -9.23
CA THR A 75 -3.97 0.73 -9.39
C THR A 75 -3.57 0.77 -10.87
N THR A 76 -2.60 1.62 -11.21
CA THR A 76 -1.94 1.60 -12.52
C THR A 76 -0.85 0.53 -12.59
N ASN A 77 -0.42 -0.01 -11.45
CA ASN A 77 0.58 -1.06 -11.38
C ASN A 77 -0.01 -2.39 -11.88
N GLU A 78 0.39 -2.79 -13.10
CA GLU A 78 -0.14 -3.97 -13.78
C GLU A 78 0.04 -5.27 -12.98
N LYS A 79 1.09 -5.35 -12.15
CA LYS A 79 1.30 -6.49 -11.26
C LYS A 79 0.14 -6.69 -10.30
N PHE A 80 -0.54 -5.63 -9.88
CA PHE A 80 -1.57 -5.68 -8.83
C PHE A 80 -2.99 -5.41 -9.32
N LYS A 81 -3.17 -5.07 -10.61
CA LYS A 81 -4.49 -4.90 -11.21
C LYS A 81 -5.41 -6.10 -10.99
N HIS A 82 -4.87 -7.31 -11.02
CA HIS A 82 -5.65 -8.55 -10.87
C HIS A 82 -6.31 -8.69 -9.48
N LEU A 83 -5.82 -7.98 -8.46
CA LEU A 83 -6.35 -8.03 -7.10
C LEU A 83 -7.54 -7.08 -6.88
N MET A 84 -7.80 -6.18 -7.83
CA MET A 84 -8.85 -5.15 -7.70
C MET A 84 -10.06 -5.41 -8.60
N THR A 85 -9.93 -6.31 -9.58
CA THR A 85 -10.99 -6.66 -10.55
C THR A 85 -12.09 -7.56 -9.95
N GLY A 86 -11.97 -7.98 -8.70
CA GLY A 86 -12.85 -9.00 -8.08
C GLY A 86 -14.08 -8.48 -7.32
N ARG A 87 -14.19 -7.18 -7.05
CA ARG A 87 -15.33 -6.64 -6.28
C ARG A 87 -16.51 -6.30 -7.19
N ASN A 88 -17.31 -7.32 -7.52
CA ASN A 88 -18.69 -7.09 -7.96
C ASN A 88 -19.43 -6.45 -6.78
N VAL A 89 -19.70 -5.14 -6.89
CA VAL A 89 -20.69 -4.48 -6.03
C VAL A 89 -22.05 -4.91 -6.59
N GLU A 90 -22.72 -5.83 -5.91
CA GLU A 90 -24.15 -6.10 -6.10
C GLU A 90 -24.99 -4.92 -5.61
#